data_AF-A0A4Q2DJN9-F1
#
_entry.id   AF-A0A4Q2DJN9-F1
#
_cell.length_a   1.000
_cell.length_b   1.000
_cell.length_c   1.000
_cell.angle_alpha   90.00
_cell.angle_beta   90.00
_cell.angle_gamma   90.00
#
_symmetry.space_group_name_H-M   'P 1'
#
loop_
_entity.id
_entity.type
_entity.pdbx_description
1 polymer ?
#
loop_
_entity_poly.entity_id
_entity_poly.type
_entity_poly.pdbx_seq_one_letter_code
_entity_poly.pdbx_strand_id
1 'polypeptide(L)'
;MAAQDRGYTLLLNHLHNPNTSLAPQTIQGALSHHLATLSPLPTPLAATAISSPYFISQPLTYDKLNTLSRAFRHAVHLKFTALSKEEAKLGRLEGLFKQSFSSAMDTWVKDVVRGLQGGDPVLSNSSSSSSSNSKETATGTEATPVRFEIPGARGLVEDEDIVALAEVMDAYAFSFASGGSAHGVEEWEKEFQPAGQDLLSMALIFASQSFPLIPQDKLKVLPLPMLSQILTSTICATFKSGTFLSSVSASVTLTPDNRVHISPSSAFAQTIHSIKTSPLTAAISSIARFTANVLALLLDLPSSHLDEHMRAVEHCLEALRDMAKKVERDWISTSLASVSDAEIAPDTKALSKSVWSILKTLLFTIIMVSDSALSAAVYIPPPAVATTTALTKSSHQVPSSSSFALETLSTLSHLAFVISQFGGVTSTSSTGFKELKKTFYLALDILASPSSSSSLPSSFSDALSSSAAIGGGGEGESGSQGSSNSPKAEAYVEEVCRALKAQKGEGNVAFRQAKEAFALASIEQLVPVLGDECIRNWVWGVCYPSVFTLSFLIPLRSKLT
;
A
#
# COMPACT_ATOMS: atom_id res chain seq x y z
N MET A 1 -8.03 -37.24 -38.36
CA MET A 1 -7.96 -37.16 -36.89
C MET A 1 -6.56 -37.59 -36.50
N ALA A 2 -5.69 -36.62 -36.19
CA ALA A 2 -4.33 -36.90 -35.75
C ALA A 2 -4.37 -37.78 -34.49
N ALA A 3 -3.40 -38.68 -34.33
CA ALA A 3 -3.25 -39.53 -33.16
C ALA A 3 -3.48 -38.69 -31.89
N GLN A 4 -4.42 -39.11 -31.03
CA GLN A 4 -4.64 -38.49 -29.73
C GLN A 4 -3.29 -38.34 -29.04
N ASP A 5 -2.88 -37.11 -28.79
CA ASP A 5 -1.65 -36.83 -28.08
C ASP A 5 -1.75 -37.46 -26.68
N ARG A 6 -1.00 -38.55 -26.48
CA ARG A 6 -0.96 -39.29 -25.22
C ARG A 6 -0.57 -38.36 -24.07
N GLY A 7 0.27 -37.36 -24.32
CA GLY A 7 0.68 -36.36 -23.33
C GLY A 7 -0.51 -35.52 -22.84
N TYR A 8 -1.37 -35.07 -23.75
CA TYR A 8 -2.56 -34.30 -23.40
C TYR A 8 -3.53 -35.11 -22.54
N THR A 9 -3.78 -36.36 -22.91
CA THR A 9 -4.68 -37.24 -22.14
C THR A 9 -4.13 -37.52 -20.73
N LEU A 10 -2.81 -37.73 -20.62
CA LEU A 10 -2.16 -37.88 -19.33
C LEU A 10 -2.27 -36.61 -18.48
N LEU A 11 -2.04 -35.44 -19.06
CA LEU A 11 -2.22 -34.16 -18.35
C LEU A 11 -3.64 -34.02 -17.80
N LEU A 12 -4.68 -34.28 -18.62
CA LEU A 12 -6.07 -34.22 -18.16
C LEU A 12 -6.34 -35.17 -17.01
N ASN A 13 -5.86 -36.42 -17.09
CA ASN A 13 -6.01 -37.39 -15.99
C ASN A 13 -5.37 -36.89 -14.69
N HIS A 14 -4.24 -36.19 -14.78
CA HIS A 14 -3.57 -35.62 -13.61
C HIS A 14 -4.26 -34.36 -13.08
N LEU A 15 -4.84 -33.52 -13.94
CA LEU A 15 -5.66 -32.39 -13.51
C LEU A 15 -6.94 -32.85 -12.80
N HIS A 16 -7.59 -33.91 -13.29
CA HIS A 16 -8.76 -34.49 -12.64
C HIS A 16 -8.47 -35.25 -11.34
N ASN A 17 -7.20 -35.52 -11.03
CA ASN A 17 -6.81 -36.22 -9.81
C ASN A 17 -6.35 -35.23 -8.71
N PRO A 18 -7.11 -35.07 -7.61
CA PRO A 18 -6.73 -34.17 -6.51
C PRO A 18 -5.41 -34.56 -5.84
N ASN A 19 -5.05 -35.86 -5.88
CA ASN A 19 -3.88 -36.43 -5.22
C ASN A 19 -2.84 -36.92 -6.24
N THR A 20 -2.61 -36.14 -7.30
CA THR A 20 -1.58 -36.49 -8.29
C THR A 20 -0.19 -36.63 -7.66
N SER A 21 0.55 -37.67 -8.05
CA SER A 21 1.93 -37.89 -7.61
C SER A 21 2.96 -37.14 -8.47
N LEU A 22 2.52 -36.43 -9.50
CA LEU A 22 3.42 -35.66 -10.36
C LEU A 22 3.95 -34.43 -9.64
N ALA A 23 5.21 -34.10 -9.89
CA ALA A 23 5.80 -32.86 -9.42
C ALA A 23 5.06 -31.65 -10.02
N PRO A 24 4.80 -30.57 -9.25
CA PRO A 24 4.11 -29.37 -9.74
C PRO A 24 4.76 -28.77 -11.00
N GLN A 25 6.09 -28.82 -11.09
CA GLN A 25 6.86 -28.34 -12.25
C GLN A 25 6.56 -29.12 -13.53
N THR A 26 6.28 -30.42 -13.43
CA THR A 26 5.91 -31.26 -14.58
C THR A 26 4.52 -30.88 -15.08
N ILE A 27 3.57 -30.67 -14.16
CA ILE A 27 2.21 -30.19 -14.50
C ILE A 27 2.30 -28.80 -15.13
N GLN A 28 3.09 -27.90 -14.56
CA GLN A 28 3.34 -26.56 -15.11
C GLN A 28 3.84 -26.65 -16.55
N GLY A 29 4.91 -27.40 -16.81
CA GLY A 29 5.52 -27.52 -18.13
C GLY A 29 4.57 -28.14 -19.16
N ALA A 30 3.86 -29.21 -18.79
CA ALA A 30 2.88 -29.86 -19.64
C ALA A 30 1.71 -28.92 -19.97
N LEU A 31 1.16 -28.23 -18.96
CA LEU A 31 0.07 -27.29 -19.14
C LEU A 31 0.48 -26.11 -20.04
N SER A 32 1.66 -25.52 -19.80
CA SER A 32 2.20 -24.46 -20.67
C SER A 32 2.35 -24.89 -22.12
N HIS A 33 2.93 -26.08 -22.34
CA HIS A 33 3.15 -26.62 -23.67
C HIS A 33 1.82 -26.85 -24.40
N HIS A 34 0.87 -27.53 -23.77
CA HIS A 34 -0.41 -27.83 -24.41
C HIS A 34 -1.26 -26.56 -24.62
N LEU A 35 -1.30 -25.62 -23.68
CA LEU A 35 -2.00 -24.34 -23.90
C LEU A 35 -1.43 -23.56 -25.09
N ALA A 36 -0.11 -23.61 -25.32
CA ALA A 36 0.53 -22.91 -26.43
C ALA A 36 0.36 -23.63 -27.79
N THR A 37 0.23 -24.96 -27.79
CA THR A 37 0.30 -25.79 -29.01
C THR A 37 -1.04 -26.36 -29.47
N LEU A 38 -2.07 -26.40 -28.62
CA LEU A 38 -3.36 -26.99 -28.97
C LEU A 38 -4.04 -26.27 -30.14
N SER A 39 -4.57 -27.09 -31.05
CA SER A 39 -5.39 -26.71 -32.19
C SER A 39 -6.60 -27.67 -32.23
N PRO A 40 -7.84 -27.18 -32.38
CA PRO A 40 -8.20 -25.85 -32.85
C PRO A 40 -8.26 -24.74 -31.77
N LEU A 41 -8.61 -25.02 -30.50
CA LEU A 41 -8.84 -23.97 -29.49
C LEU A 41 -8.27 -24.33 -28.10
N PRO A 42 -7.57 -23.40 -27.41
CA PRO A 42 -7.06 -23.60 -26.04
C PRO A 42 -8.15 -23.52 -24.95
N THR A 43 -9.35 -23.02 -25.28
CA THR A 43 -10.45 -22.76 -24.36
C THR A 43 -10.79 -23.94 -23.44
N PRO A 44 -10.98 -25.18 -23.93
CA PRO A 44 -11.38 -26.28 -23.06
C PRO A 44 -10.29 -26.66 -22.06
N LEU A 45 -9.02 -26.55 -22.43
CA LEU A 45 -7.91 -26.82 -21.52
C LEU A 45 -7.78 -25.73 -20.46
N ALA A 46 -7.94 -24.45 -20.83
CA ALA A 46 -7.95 -23.35 -19.88
C ALA A 46 -9.08 -23.52 -18.85
N ALA A 47 -10.30 -23.84 -19.31
CA ALA A 47 -11.44 -24.14 -18.45
C ALA A 47 -11.20 -25.35 -17.55
N THR A 48 -10.64 -26.43 -18.10
CA THR A 48 -10.30 -27.62 -17.32
C THR A 48 -9.23 -27.33 -16.28
N ALA A 49 -8.26 -26.46 -16.57
CA ALA A 49 -7.19 -26.11 -15.65
C ALA A 49 -7.72 -25.34 -14.42
N ILE A 50 -8.63 -24.37 -14.60
CA ILE A 50 -9.19 -23.60 -13.48
C ILE A 50 -10.35 -24.30 -12.76
N SER A 51 -10.97 -25.30 -13.37
CA SER A 51 -11.96 -26.18 -12.72
C SER A 51 -11.36 -27.48 -12.20
N SER A 52 -10.03 -27.60 -12.28
CA SER A 52 -9.28 -28.82 -11.98
C SER A 52 -9.34 -29.17 -10.49
N PRO A 53 -9.77 -30.40 -10.13
CA PRO A 53 -9.66 -30.91 -8.77
C PRO A 53 -8.25 -30.85 -8.18
N TYR A 54 -7.20 -30.96 -9.01
CA TYR A 54 -5.82 -30.80 -8.54
C TYR A 54 -5.58 -29.41 -7.94
N PHE A 55 -6.04 -28.36 -8.61
CA PHE A 55 -5.86 -26.99 -8.13
C PHE A 55 -6.88 -26.61 -7.06
N ILE A 56 -8.13 -27.09 -7.14
CA ILE A 56 -9.20 -26.76 -6.18
C ILE A 56 -9.08 -27.57 -4.87
N SER A 57 -8.48 -28.75 -4.90
CA SER A 57 -8.38 -29.63 -3.72
C SER A 57 -7.73 -28.94 -2.52
N GLN A 58 -8.42 -29.01 -1.39
CA GLN A 58 -7.96 -28.45 -0.13
C GLN A 58 -6.80 -29.27 0.47
N PRO A 59 -5.76 -28.62 1.02
CA PRO A 59 -5.60 -27.16 1.09
C PRO A 59 -5.16 -26.57 -0.25
N LEU A 60 -5.81 -25.48 -0.67
CA LEU A 60 -5.36 -24.65 -1.78
C LEU A 60 -4.16 -23.82 -1.30
N THR A 61 -2.98 -24.11 -1.87
CA THR A 61 -1.72 -23.50 -1.44
C THR A 61 -1.22 -22.46 -2.44
N TYR A 62 -0.43 -21.51 -1.96
CA TYR A 62 0.23 -20.50 -2.80
C TYR A 62 1.09 -21.15 -3.91
N ASP A 63 1.75 -22.28 -3.62
CA ASP A 63 2.58 -22.98 -4.60
C ASP A 63 1.77 -23.55 -5.76
N LYS A 64 0.57 -24.10 -5.49
CA LYS A 64 -0.37 -24.54 -6.53
C LYS A 64 -0.82 -23.38 -7.41
N LEU A 65 -1.24 -22.26 -6.82
CA LEU A 65 -1.67 -21.06 -7.56
C LEU A 65 -0.52 -20.46 -8.39
N ASN A 66 0.67 -20.36 -7.80
CA ASN A 66 1.85 -19.86 -8.49
C ASN A 66 2.29 -20.80 -9.62
N THR A 67 2.15 -22.12 -9.45
CA THR A 67 2.36 -23.11 -10.51
C THR A 67 1.41 -22.87 -11.68
N LEU A 68 0.11 -22.70 -11.41
CA LEU A 68 -0.90 -22.38 -12.41
C LEU A 68 -0.59 -21.07 -13.13
N SER A 69 -0.38 -20.00 -12.37
CA SER A 69 -0.03 -18.67 -12.88
C SER A 69 1.21 -18.71 -13.79
N ARG A 70 2.27 -19.41 -13.37
CA ARG A 70 3.47 -19.59 -14.20
C ARG A 70 3.20 -20.41 -15.45
N ALA A 71 2.30 -21.40 -15.37
CA ALA A 71 1.96 -22.22 -16.52
C ALA A 71 1.32 -21.38 -17.64
N PHE A 72 0.38 -20.50 -17.29
CA PHE A 72 -0.26 -19.57 -18.23
C PHE A 72 0.73 -18.54 -18.77
N ARG A 73 1.56 -17.92 -17.91
CA ARG A 73 2.62 -17.00 -18.35
C ARG A 73 3.58 -17.65 -19.35
N HIS A 74 4.04 -18.86 -19.07
CA HIS A 74 4.90 -19.60 -19.98
C HIS A 74 4.18 -19.99 -21.27
N ALA A 75 2.88 -20.33 -21.22
CA ALA A 75 2.08 -20.59 -22.42
C ALA A 75 2.04 -19.38 -23.36
N VAL A 76 1.84 -18.16 -22.81
CA VAL A 76 1.87 -16.90 -23.57
C VAL A 76 3.22 -16.73 -24.26
N HIS A 77 4.33 -16.92 -23.53
CA HIS A 77 5.68 -16.81 -24.09
C HIS A 77 5.98 -17.87 -25.17
N LEU A 78 5.60 -19.12 -24.93
CA LEU A 78 5.76 -20.21 -25.90
C LEU A 78 4.94 -19.95 -27.16
N LYS A 79 3.69 -19.48 -27.02
CA LYS A 79 2.83 -19.13 -28.16
C LYS A 79 3.40 -17.98 -28.97
N PHE A 80 3.83 -16.91 -28.28
CA PHE A 80 4.51 -15.78 -28.91
C PHE A 80 5.73 -16.24 -29.72
N THR A 81 6.62 -17.01 -29.08
CA THR A 81 7.83 -17.54 -29.72
C THR A 81 7.51 -18.41 -30.94
N ALA A 82 6.48 -19.25 -30.85
CA ALA A 82 6.05 -20.12 -31.95
C ALA A 82 5.54 -19.31 -33.14
N LEU A 83 4.67 -18.33 -32.90
CA LEU A 83 4.13 -17.45 -33.93
C LEU A 83 5.22 -16.57 -34.56
N SER A 84 6.21 -16.07 -33.79
CA SER A 84 7.31 -15.26 -34.33
C SER A 84 8.24 -16.10 -35.21
N LYS A 85 8.48 -17.36 -34.84
CA LYS A 85 9.23 -18.31 -35.68
C LYS A 85 8.47 -18.67 -36.95
N GLU A 86 7.14 -18.73 -36.91
CA GLU A 86 6.32 -18.95 -38.10
C GLU A 86 6.38 -17.73 -39.03
N GLU A 87 6.24 -16.52 -38.50
CA GLU A 87 6.36 -15.27 -39.24
C GLU A 87 7.73 -15.12 -39.90
N ALA A 88 8.82 -15.45 -39.20
CA ALA A 88 10.18 -15.42 -39.75
C ALA A 88 10.42 -16.45 -40.87
N LYS A 89 9.65 -17.55 -40.92
CA LYS A 89 9.77 -18.57 -41.97
C LYS A 89 8.96 -18.24 -43.22
N LEU A 90 7.94 -17.40 -43.10
CA LEU A 90 7.05 -17.08 -44.21
C LEU A 90 7.77 -16.19 -45.24
N GLY A 91 7.76 -16.63 -46.50
CA GLY A 91 8.18 -15.77 -47.60
C GLY A 91 7.25 -14.56 -47.74
N ARG A 92 7.75 -13.45 -48.28
CA ARG A 92 6.98 -12.19 -48.47
C ARG A 92 5.61 -12.39 -49.15
N LEU A 93 5.49 -13.38 -50.03
CA LEU A 93 4.25 -13.67 -50.76
C LEU A 93 3.28 -14.60 -50.02
N GLU A 94 3.78 -15.55 -49.21
CA GLU A 94 2.93 -16.46 -48.42
C GLU A 94 2.29 -15.75 -47.22
N GLY A 95 2.95 -14.70 -46.71
CA GLY A 95 2.43 -13.89 -45.61
C GLY A 95 1.14 -13.12 -45.92
N LEU A 96 0.82 -12.87 -47.21
CA LEU A 96 -0.36 -12.09 -47.60
C LEU A 96 -1.70 -12.79 -47.32
N PHE A 97 -1.70 -14.13 -47.26
CA PHE A 97 -2.92 -14.92 -47.05
C PHE A 97 -3.03 -15.53 -45.65
N LYS A 98 -1.98 -15.44 -44.83
CA LYS A 98 -2.02 -15.92 -43.46
C LYS A 98 -2.49 -14.83 -42.51
N GLN A 99 -3.16 -15.26 -41.44
CA GLN A 99 -3.51 -14.37 -40.33
C GLN A 99 -2.24 -13.69 -39.80
N SER A 100 -2.30 -12.37 -39.60
CA SER A 100 -1.16 -11.64 -39.05
C SER A 100 -0.79 -12.18 -37.67
N PHE A 101 0.50 -12.10 -37.32
CA PHE A 101 1.03 -12.49 -36.00
C PHE A 101 0.17 -11.93 -34.85
N SER A 102 -0.14 -10.63 -34.92
CA SER A 102 -0.98 -9.95 -33.92
C SER A 102 -2.40 -10.50 -33.87
N SER A 103 -3.04 -10.76 -35.00
CA SER A 103 -4.39 -11.33 -35.04
C SER A 103 -4.43 -12.77 -34.52
N ALA A 104 -3.41 -13.58 -34.83
CA ALA A 104 -3.31 -14.96 -34.35
C ALA A 104 -3.10 -15.01 -32.83
N MET A 105 -2.24 -14.13 -32.30
CA MET A 105 -2.03 -14.01 -30.86
C MET A 105 -3.26 -13.47 -30.15
N ASP A 106 -3.91 -12.45 -30.71
CA ASP A 106 -5.17 -11.86 -30.21
C ASP A 106 -6.28 -12.91 -30.10
N THR A 107 -6.44 -13.73 -31.15
CA THR A 107 -7.41 -14.84 -31.17
C THR A 107 -7.09 -15.87 -30.10
N TRP A 108 -5.82 -16.29 -29.99
CA TRP A 108 -5.40 -17.27 -28.98
C TRP A 108 -5.64 -16.74 -27.55
N VAL A 109 -5.27 -15.49 -27.25
CA VAL A 109 -5.51 -14.91 -25.91
C VAL A 109 -7.02 -14.83 -25.62
N LYS A 110 -7.84 -14.41 -26.59
CA LYS A 110 -9.31 -14.41 -26.47
C LYS A 110 -9.86 -15.77 -26.12
N ASP A 111 -9.37 -16.82 -26.79
CA ASP A 111 -9.82 -18.19 -26.55
C ASP A 111 -9.36 -18.72 -25.19
N VAL A 112 -8.18 -18.33 -24.72
CA VAL A 112 -7.72 -18.64 -23.36
C VAL A 112 -8.60 -17.94 -22.33
N VAL A 113 -8.84 -16.63 -22.46
CA VAL A 113 -9.69 -15.84 -21.54
C VAL A 113 -11.11 -16.37 -21.47
N ARG A 114 -11.71 -16.75 -22.60
CA ARG A 114 -13.03 -17.42 -22.61
C ARG A 114 -13.06 -18.73 -21.82
N GLY A 115 -11.93 -19.42 -21.74
CA GLY A 115 -11.81 -20.62 -20.93
C GLY A 115 -11.64 -20.30 -19.45
N LEU A 116 -11.18 -19.10 -19.11
CA LEU A 116 -11.05 -18.65 -17.73
C LEU A 116 -12.39 -18.19 -17.13
N GLN A 117 -13.29 -17.72 -17.99
CA GLN A 117 -14.61 -17.22 -17.59
C GLN A 117 -15.46 -18.30 -16.90
N GLY A 118 -16.01 -17.95 -15.73
CA GLY A 118 -16.97 -18.79 -14.99
C GLY A 118 -16.37 -19.96 -14.22
N GLY A 119 -15.04 -20.04 -14.05
CA GLY A 119 -14.42 -20.97 -13.12
C GLY A 119 -14.23 -20.40 -11.72
N ASP A 120 -13.37 -21.03 -10.91
CA ASP A 120 -13.07 -20.52 -9.57
C ASP A 120 -12.39 -19.14 -9.65
N PRO A 121 -12.89 -18.11 -8.94
CA PRO A 121 -12.43 -16.74 -9.13
C PRO A 121 -10.99 -16.53 -8.65
N VAL A 122 -10.50 -17.30 -7.67
CA VAL A 122 -9.11 -17.24 -7.20
C VAL A 122 -8.17 -17.84 -8.27
N LEU A 123 -8.56 -18.98 -8.85
CA LEU A 123 -7.81 -19.60 -9.93
C LEU A 123 -7.83 -18.77 -11.22
N SER A 124 -8.99 -18.21 -11.58
CA SER A 124 -9.12 -17.29 -12.72
C SER A 124 -8.20 -16.08 -12.54
N ASN A 125 -8.33 -15.35 -11.43
CA ASN A 125 -7.49 -14.18 -11.11
C ASN A 125 -5.98 -14.49 -11.16
N SER A 126 -5.55 -15.64 -10.64
CA SER A 126 -4.14 -16.04 -10.68
C SER A 126 -3.62 -16.31 -12.11
N SER A 127 -4.50 -16.81 -12.99
CA SER A 127 -4.19 -17.20 -14.37
C SER A 127 -4.24 -16.00 -15.32
N SER A 128 -5.25 -15.14 -15.19
CA SER A 128 -5.42 -13.92 -15.98
C SER A 128 -4.31 -12.90 -15.66
N SER A 129 -3.99 -12.70 -14.38
CA SER A 129 -2.93 -11.77 -13.92
C SER A 129 -1.57 -12.12 -14.52
N SER A 130 -1.33 -13.41 -14.75
CA SER A 130 -0.08 -13.91 -15.32
C SER A 130 0.12 -13.52 -16.78
N SER A 131 -0.99 -13.40 -17.53
CA SER A 131 -1.03 -13.08 -18.95
C SER A 131 -0.76 -11.60 -19.19
N SER A 132 -1.24 -10.73 -18.29
CA SER A 132 -0.96 -9.30 -18.26
C SER A 132 0.54 -9.01 -18.09
N ASN A 133 1.22 -9.74 -17.17
CA ASN A 133 2.62 -9.52 -16.81
C ASN A 133 3.64 -10.07 -17.82
N SER A 134 3.25 -11.00 -18.70
CA SER A 134 4.19 -11.63 -19.64
C SER A 134 4.79 -10.66 -20.67
N LYS A 135 4.21 -9.47 -20.83
CA LYS A 135 4.63 -8.48 -21.85
C LYS A 135 5.92 -7.74 -21.50
N GLU A 136 6.33 -7.73 -20.23
CA GLU A 136 7.53 -6.99 -19.79
C GLU A 136 8.83 -7.79 -19.90
N THR A 137 8.77 -9.12 -19.96
CA THR A 137 9.96 -9.99 -19.79
C THR A 137 10.64 -10.42 -21.10
N ALA A 138 10.15 -10.03 -22.27
CA ALA A 138 10.77 -10.40 -23.56
C ALA A 138 12.00 -9.53 -23.94
N THR A 139 12.61 -8.84 -22.99
CA THR A 139 13.72 -7.90 -23.19
C THR A 139 15.07 -8.56 -22.88
N GLY A 140 15.44 -9.51 -23.73
CA GLY A 140 16.65 -10.32 -23.57
C GLY A 140 17.72 -10.07 -24.64
N THR A 141 17.97 -8.84 -25.10
CA THR A 141 19.24 -8.39 -25.74
C THR A 141 19.14 -6.90 -26.08
N GLU A 142 20.24 -6.15 -25.95
CA GLU A 142 20.36 -4.67 -25.99
C GLU A 142 19.85 -3.94 -27.27
N ALA A 143 19.23 -4.62 -28.23
CA ALA A 143 18.68 -4.00 -29.43
C ALA A 143 17.19 -3.70 -29.21
N THR A 144 16.87 -2.44 -28.86
CA THR A 144 15.54 -1.81 -28.85
C THR A 144 14.36 -2.72 -28.46
N PRO A 145 13.81 -2.61 -27.24
CA PRO A 145 12.67 -3.42 -26.84
C PRO A 145 11.47 -3.16 -27.77
N VAL A 146 11.16 -4.12 -28.63
CA VAL A 146 9.96 -4.08 -29.46
C VAL A 146 8.78 -4.26 -28.52
N ARG A 147 8.15 -3.15 -28.13
CA ARG A 147 6.94 -3.16 -27.30
C ARG A 147 5.81 -3.75 -28.14
N PHE A 148 5.52 -5.02 -27.92
CA PHE A 148 4.44 -5.69 -28.64
C PHE A 148 3.11 -5.41 -27.93
N GLU A 149 2.31 -4.52 -28.53
CA GLU A 149 0.95 -4.26 -28.07
C GLU A 149 -0.04 -5.13 -28.85
N ILE A 150 -0.80 -5.96 -28.14
CA ILE A 150 -1.97 -6.68 -28.64
C ILE A 150 -3.20 -5.91 -28.16
N PRO A 151 -3.76 -4.96 -28.93
CA PRO A 151 -4.74 -4.03 -28.39
C PRO A 151 -6.07 -4.71 -28.05
N GLY A 152 -6.52 -5.66 -28.88
CA GLY A 152 -7.84 -6.27 -28.74
C GLY A 152 -7.97 -7.18 -27.51
N ALA A 153 -7.05 -8.14 -27.36
CA ALA A 153 -7.13 -9.13 -26.29
C ALA A 153 -6.67 -8.58 -24.93
N ARG A 154 -5.86 -7.52 -24.92
CA ARG A 154 -5.46 -6.85 -23.68
C ARG A 154 -6.69 -6.39 -22.89
N GLY A 155 -7.64 -5.76 -23.57
CA GLY A 155 -8.85 -5.27 -22.92
C GLY A 155 -9.61 -6.39 -22.19
N LEU A 156 -9.75 -7.54 -22.84
CA LEU A 156 -10.47 -8.70 -22.28
C LEU A 156 -9.74 -9.36 -21.10
N VAL A 157 -8.41 -9.41 -21.11
CA VAL A 157 -7.65 -9.93 -19.97
C VAL A 157 -7.81 -9.00 -18.76
N GLU A 158 -7.74 -7.69 -18.98
CA GLU A 158 -7.93 -6.69 -17.92
C GLU A 158 -9.35 -6.74 -17.35
N ASP A 159 -10.36 -6.91 -18.22
CA ASP A 159 -11.76 -7.01 -17.80
C ASP A 159 -11.98 -8.29 -16.98
N GLU A 160 -11.37 -9.42 -17.39
CA GLU A 160 -11.40 -10.68 -16.63
C GLU A 160 -10.66 -10.56 -15.29
N ASP A 161 -9.50 -9.90 -15.24
CA ASP A 161 -8.76 -9.63 -13.98
C ASP A 161 -9.66 -8.86 -12.99
N ILE A 162 -10.41 -7.86 -13.48
CA ILE A 162 -11.34 -7.06 -12.68
C ILE A 162 -12.52 -7.90 -12.20
N VAL A 163 -13.17 -8.65 -13.10
CA VAL A 163 -14.33 -9.49 -12.75
C VAL A 163 -13.92 -10.56 -11.74
N ALA A 164 -12.80 -11.26 -11.97
CA ALA A 164 -12.32 -12.29 -11.06
C ALA A 164 -11.97 -11.71 -9.68
N LEU A 165 -11.34 -10.53 -9.60
CA LEU A 165 -11.11 -9.88 -8.31
C LEU A 165 -12.42 -9.45 -7.64
N ALA A 166 -13.39 -8.93 -8.39
CA ALA A 166 -14.71 -8.57 -7.85
C ALA A 166 -15.42 -9.79 -7.26
N GLU A 167 -15.42 -10.92 -7.96
CA GLU A 167 -16.00 -12.18 -7.48
C GLU A 167 -15.27 -12.71 -6.23
N VAL A 168 -13.94 -12.63 -6.18
CA VAL A 168 -13.17 -12.92 -4.97
C VAL A 168 -13.60 -11.96 -3.84
N MET A 169 -13.69 -10.66 -4.11
CA MET A 169 -14.12 -9.71 -3.10
C MET A 169 -15.52 -10.05 -2.58
N ASP A 170 -16.49 -10.32 -3.45
CA ASP A 170 -17.85 -10.67 -3.03
C ASP A 170 -17.90 -11.97 -2.20
N ALA A 171 -17.09 -12.97 -2.57
CA ALA A 171 -17.01 -14.23 -1.84
C ALA A 171 -16.40 -14.10 -0.43
N TYR A 172 -15.48 -13.15 -0.22
CA TYR A 172 -14.72 -13.00 1.03
C TYR A 172 -14.97 -11.69 1.79
N ALA A 173 -15.73 -10.75 1.21
CA ALA A 173 -16.02 -9.41 1.74
C ALA A 173 -16.71 -9.45 3.11
N PHE A 174 -17.59 -10.43 3.30
CA PHE A 174 -18.34 -10.60 4.55
C PHE A 174 -17.43 -10.76 5.77
N SER A 175 -16.25 -11.34 5.62
CA SER A 175 -15.29 -11.44 6.73
C SER A 175 -14.81 -10.08 7.27
N PHE A 176 -14.88 -9.01 6.46
CA PHE A 176 -14.38 -7.68 6.82
C PHE A 176 -15.49 -6.71 7.23
N ALA A 177 -16.66 -6.79 6.60
CA ALA A 177 -17.80 -5.93 6.93
C ALA A 177 -18.33 -6.17 8.36
N SER A 178 -18.19 -7.40 8.86
CA SER A 178 -18.71 -7.85 10.15
C SER A 178 -17.85 -7.47 11.36
N GLY A 179 -17.00 -6.44 11.24
CA GLY A 179 -16.10 -5.96 12.29
C GLY A 179 -16.83 -5.58 13.59
N GLY A 180 -17.09 -6.56 14.46
CA GLY A 180 -17.40 -6.38 15.87
C GLY A 180 -18.87 -6.43 16.31
N SER A 181 -19.85 -6.52 15.39
CA SER A 181 -21.26 -6.64 15.80
C SER A 181 -21.65 -8.12 15.97
N ALA A 182 -21.48 -8.64 17.18
CA ALA A 182 -21.77 -10.04 17.54
C ALA A 182 -23.28 -10.39 17.62
N HIS A 183 -24.16 -9.74 16.83
CA HIS A 183 -25.60 -10.01 16.87
C HIS A 183 -26.09 -10.90 15.72
N GLY A 184 -25.85 -12.19 15.90
CA GLY A 184 -26.85 -13.26 15.67
C GLY A 184 -27.16 -13.74 14.25
N VAL A 185 -26.80 -13.00 13.20
CA VAL A 185 -27.19 -13.36 11.81
C VAL A 185 -26.06 -14.04 11.02
N GLU A 186 -24.82 -14.10 11.53
CA GLU A 186 -23.64 -14.45 10.72
C GLU A 186 -23.02 -15.83 10.98
N GLU A 187 -23.53 -16.61 11.94
CA GLU A 187 -22.89 -17.90 12.26
C GLU A 187 -23.16 -18.98 11.20
N TRP A 188 -24.33 -18.93 10.56
CA TRP A 188 -24.67 -19.87 9.49
C TRP A 188 -23.91 -19.57 8.18
N GLU A 189 -23.66 -18.31 7.85
CA GLU A 189 -22.89 -17.94 6.64
C GLU A 189 -21.42 -18.36 6.74
N LYS A 190 -20.85 -18.39 7.96
CA LYS A 190 -19.50 -18.89 8.21
C LYS A 190 -19.34 -20.37 7.89
N GLU A 191 -20.41 -21.16 7.93
CA GLU A 191 -20.39 -22.58 7.55
C GLU A 191 -20.29 -22.76 6.02
N PHE A 192 -20.72 -21.77 5.25
CA PHE A 192 -20.62 -21.74 3.79
C PHE A 192 -19.39 -21.00 3.27
N GLN A 193 -18.66 -20.30 4.15
CA GLN A 193 -17.41 -19.66 3.76
C GLN A 193 -16.33 -20.72 3.52
N PRO A 194 -15.68 -20.73 2.35
CA PRO A 194 -14.56 -21.64 2.11
C PRO A 194 -13.48 -21.39 3.16
N ALA A 195 -13.06 -22.45 3.85
CA ALA A 195 -12.05 -22.36 4.89
C ALA A 195 -10.76 -21.71 4.35
N GLY A 196 -10.44 -20.49 4.81
CA GLY A 196 -9.12 -19.88 4.61
C GLY A 196 -9.15 -18.38 4.26
N GLN A 197 -8.91 -17.52 5.26
CA GLN A 197 -8.48 -16.12 5.05
C GLN A 197 -7.22 -16.03 4.15
N ASP A 198 -6.49 -17.12 4.04
CA ASP A 198 -5.34 -17.27 3.17
C ASP A 198 -5.70 -17.13 1.68
N LEU A 199 -6.93 -17.46 1.25
CA LEU A 199 -7.31 -17.44 -0.17
C LEU A 199 -7.45 -16.04 -0.73
N LEU A 200 -8.15 -15.14 -0.02
CA LEU A 200 -8.21 -13.73 -0.39
C LEU A 200 -6.81 -13.11 -0.42
N SER A 201 -5.99 -13.40 0.59
CA SER A 201 -4.61 -12.94 0.65
C SER A 201 -3.80 -13.39 -0.57
N MET A 202 -3.95 -14.65 -1.00
CA MET A 202 -3.31 -15.16 -2.21
C MET A 202 -3.83 -14.47 -3.48
N ALA A 203 -5.14 -14.27 -3.61
CA ALA A 203 -5.73 -13.55 -4.74
C ALA A 203 -5.19 -12.12 -4.84
N LEU A 204 -5.06 -11.41 -3.72
CA LEU A 204 -4.48 -10.07 -3.66
C LEU A 204 -2.99 -10.06 -4.02
N ILE A 205 -2.23 -11.11 -3.71
CA ILE A 205 -0.83 -11.23 -4.17
C ILE A 205 -0.79 -11.20 -5.71
N PHE A 206 -1.61 -12.00 -6.39
CA PHE A 206 -1.63 -12.02 -7.85
C PHE A 206 -2.19 -10.73 -8.46
N ALA A 207 -3.30 -10.23 -7.92
CA ALA A 207 -3.90 -8.96 -8.35
C ALA A 207 -2.90 -7.80 -8.20
N SER A 208 -2.18 -7.72 -7.10
CA SER A 208 -1.20 -6.64 -6.87
C SER A 208 -0.06 -6.60 -7.90
N GLN A 209 0.19 -7.71 -8.61
CA GLN A 209 1.20 -7.78 -9.66
C GLN A 209 0.67 -7.32 -11.03
N SER A 210 -0.61 -7.52 -11.33
CA SER A 210 -1.24 -7.21 -12.62
C SER A 210 -1.97 -5.87 -12.64
N PHE A 211 -2.63 -5.51 -11.54
CA PHE A 211 -3.47 -4.32 -11.45
C PHE A 211 -2.76 -2.99 -11.69
N PRO A 212 -1.47 -2.80 -11.30
CA PRO A 212 -0.74 -1.60 -11.69
C PRO A 212 -0.60 -1.40 -13.21
N LEU A 213 -0.84 -2.44 -14.02
CA LEU A 213 -0.79 -2.39 -15.49
C LEU A 213 -2.17 -2.13 -16.13
N ILE A 214 -3.25 -2.23 -15.35
CA ILE A 214 -4.62 -2.03 -15.80
C ILE A 214 -4.91 -0.51 -15.83
N PRO A 215 -5.52 0.01 -16.91
CA PRO A 215 -5.94 1.40 -16.98
C PRO A 215 -6.83 1.79 -15.79
N GLN A 216 -6.54 2.94 -15.20
CA GLN A 216 -7.24 3.47 -14.02
C GLN A 216 -8.76 3.55 -14.21
N ASP A 217 -9.23 3.90 -15.41
CA ASP A 217 -10.67 4.01 -15.69
C ASP A 217 -11.42 2.68 -15.57
N LYS A 218 -10.76 1.56 -15.83
CA LYS A 218 -11.36 0.24 -15.62
C LYS A 218 -11.39 -0.15 -14.15
N LEU A 219 -10.35 0.22 -13.39
CA LEU A 219 -10.29 -0.06 -11.96
C LEU A 219 -11.41 0.63 -11.17
N LYS A 220 -11.90 1.79 -11.66
CA LYS A 220 -13.02 2.53 -11.06
C LYS A 220 -14.33 1.74 -11.01
N VAL A 221 -14.45 0.64 -11.75
CA VAL A 221 -15.63 -0.25 -11.72
C VAL A 221 -15.71 -1.08 -10.44
N LEU A 222 -14.58 -1.29 -9.75
CA LEU A 222 -14.54 -2.04 -8.50
C LEU A 222 -15.08 -1.21 -7.32
N PRO A 223 -15.60 -1.86 -6.27
CA PRO A 223 -15.95 -1.19 -5.02
C PRO A 223 -14.68 -0.77 -4.26
N LEU A 224 -14.05 0.33 -4.72
CA LEU A 224 -12.75 0.80 -4.24
C LEU A 224 -12.68 1.02 -2.72
N PRO A 225 -13.72 1.53 -2.02
CA PRO A 225 -13.67 1.64 -0.55
C PRO A 225 -13.52 0.28 0.14
N MET A 226 -14.21 -0.75 -0.35
CA MET A 226 -14.10 -2.10 0.18
C MET A 226 -12.73 -2.71 -0.14
N LEU A 227 -12.24 -2.50 -1.37
CA LEU A 227 -10.93 -2.96 -1.79
C LEU A 227 -9.81 -2.32 -0.95
N SER A 228 -9.91 -1.03 -0.64
CA SER A 228 -8.92 -0.35 0.20
C SER A 228 -8.90 -0.89 1.63
N GLN A 229 -10.06 -1.22 2.21
CA GLN A 229 -10.16 -1.87 3.52
C GLN A 229 -9.53 -3.27 3.51
N ILE A 230 -9.84 -4.09 2.50
CA ILE A 230 -9.27 -5.44 2.33
C ILE A 230 -7.74 -5.37 2.19
N LEU A 231 -7.23 -4.47 1.35
CA LEU A 231 -5.79 -4.27 1.14
C LEU A 231 -5.10 -3.78 2.42
N THR A 232 -5.71 -2.83 3.13
CA THR A 232 -5.22 -2.31 4.41
C THR A 232 -5.12 -3.43 5.44
N SER A 233 -6.19 -4.22 5.60
CA SER A 233 -6.21 -5.36 6.53
C SER A 233 -5.16 -6.41 6.15
N THR A 234 -4.91 -6.62 4.86
CA THR A 234 -3.87 -7.53 4.37
C THR A 234 -2.46 -7.03 4.74
N ILE A 235 -2.21 -5.72 4.60
CA ILE A 235 -0.96 -5.09 5.05
C ILE A 235 -0.82 -5.25 6.57
N CYS A 236 -1.85 -4.93 7.34
CA CYS A 236 -1.84 -5.09 8.80
C CYS A 236 -1.56 -6.54 9.19
N ALA A 237 -2.27 -7.52 8.60
CA ALA A 237 -2.08 -8.94 8.88
C ALA A 237 -0.65 -9.42 8.57
N THR A 238 -0.04 -8.93 7.49
CA THR A 238 1.35 -9.23 7.11
C THR A 238 2.33 -8.88 8.22
N PHE A 239 2.10 -7.76 8.91
CA PHE A 239 2.90 -7.31 10.05
C PHE A 239 2.27 -7.64 11.40
N LYS A 240 1.40 -8.67 11.47
CA LYS A 240 0.71 -9.09 12.70
C LYS A 240 0.07 -7.92 13.46
N SER A 241 -0.54 -6.98 12.72
CA SER A 241 -1.15 -5.75 13.23
C SER A 241 -0.27 -4.96 14.20
N GLY A 242 1.06 -5.02 13.98
CA GLY A 242 2.07 -4.33 14.78
C GLY A 242 2.50 -5.03 16.06
N THR A 243 1.99 -6.22 16.36
CA THR A 243 2.28 -6.94 17.62
C THR A 243 3.37 -8.01 17.48
N PHE A 244 4.12 -8.03 16.38
CA PHE A 244 5.16 -9.03 16.13
C PHE A 244 6.36 -8.94 17.10
N LEU A 245 6.49 -7.84 17.84
CA LEU A 245 7.52 -7.63 18.88
C LEU A 245 7.02 -7.94 20.30
N SER A 246 5.72 -8.21 20.50
CA SER A 246 5.11 -8.36 21.82
C SER A 246 5.70 -9.49 22.67
N SER A 247 6.24 -10.54 22.05
CA SER A 247 6.81 -11.71 22.73
C SER A 247 8.33 -11.61 22.97
N VAL A 248 8.97 -10.51 22.58
CA VAL A 248 10.43 -10.34 22.70
C VAL A 248 10.86 -10.41 24.16
N SER A 249 10.23 -9.65 25.05
CA SER A 249 10.66 -9.54 26.44
C SER A 249 10.56 -10.88 27.19
N ALA A 250 9.62 -11.75 26.83
CA ALA A 250 9.51 -13.11 27.35
C ALA A 250 10.52 -14.10 26.73
N SER A 251 11.08 -13.77 25.57
CA SER A 251 12.00 -14.63 24.81
C SER A 251 13.48 -14.28 25.01
N VAL A 252 13.78 -13.16 25.66
CA VAL A 252 15.14 -12.68 25.93
C VAL A 252 15.70 -13.34 27.18
N THR A 253 16.92 -13.86 27.05
CA THR A 253 17.74 -14.38 28.15
C THR A 253 19.14 -13.77 28.06
N LEU A 254 19.91 -13.83 29.14
CA LEU A 254 21.31 -13.40 29.15
C LEU A 254 22.23 -14.62 29.08
N THR A 255 23.24 -14.56 28.21
CA THR A 255 24.33 -15.55 28.20
C THR A 255 25.24 -15.35 29.43
N PRO A 256 26.13 -16.31 29.74
CA PRO A 256 27.14 -16.14 30.80
C PRO A 256 28.04 -14.90 30.61
N ASP A 257 28.22 -14.44 29.36
CA ASP A 257 28.98 -13.24 29.01
C ASP A 257 28.14 -11.94 29.09
N ASN A 258 26.99 -11.98 29.76
CA ASN A 258 26.01 -10.88 29.83
C ASN A 258 25.54 -10.36 28.46
N ARG A 259 25.49 -11.22 27.43
CA ARG A 259 24.97 -10.86 26.11
C ARG A 259 23.50 -11.22 25.98
N VAL A 260 22.76 -10.42 25.21
CA VAL A 260 21.35 -10.72 24.88
C VAL A 260 21.31 -11.92 23.96
N HIS A 261 20.63 -12.98 24.40
CA HIS A 261 20.38 -14.20 23.65
C HIS A 261 18.89 -14.47 23.53
N ILE A 262 18.46 -14.79 22.32
CA ILE A 262 17.09 -15.20 22.02
C ILE A 262 17.17 -16.57 21.36
N SER A 263 16.55 -17.57 22.01
CA SER A 263 16.52 -18.93 21.46
C SER A 263 15.82 -18.96 20.09
N PRO A 264 16.38 -19.66 19.08
CA PRO A 264 15.70 -19.89 17.80
C PRO A 264 14.36 -20.63 17.92
N SER A 265 14.15 -21.36 19.02
CA SER A 265 12.88 -22.05 19.30
C SER A 265 11.86 -21.17 20.06
N SER A 266 12.22 -19.94 20.43
CA SER A 266 11.32 -19.03 21.14
C SER A 266 10.11 -18.63 20.28
N ALA A 267 9.00 -18.29 20.93
CA ALA A 267 7.79 -17.82 20.24
C ALA A 267 8.06 -16.58 19.38
N PHE A 268 8.95 -15.69 19.83
CA PHE A 268 9.38 -14.54 19.06
C PHE A 268 10.13 -14.94 17.78
N ALA A 269 11.13 -15.83 17.88
CA ALA A 269 11.88 -16.31 16.73
C ALA A 269 10.95 -16.98 15.69
N GLN A 270 9.98 -17.78 16.15
CA GLN A 270 8.98 -18.40 15.27
C GLN A 270 8.06 -17.37 14.60
N THR A 271 7.67 -16.31 15.31
CA THR A 271 6.87 -15.22 14.74
C THR A 271 7.63 -14.48 13.64
N ILE A 272 8.89 -14.13 13.88
CA ILE A 272 9.75 -13.47 12.89
C ILE A 272 10.02 -14.37 11.69
N HIS A 273 10.24 -15.68 11.93
CA HIS A 273 10.39 -16.66 10.86
C HIS A 273 9.12 -16.74 10.00
N SER A 274 7.94 -16.87 10.64
CA SER A 274 6.65 -16.93 9.96
C SER A 274 6.38 -15.71 9.08
N ILE A 275 6.67 -14.50 9.56
CA ILE A 275 6.55 -13.27 8.74
C ILE A 275 7.52 -13.37 7.56
N LYS A 276 8.80 -13.65 7.80
CA LYS A 276 9.83 -13.67 6.75
C LYS A 276 9.55 -14.70 5.65
N THR A 277 9.00 -15.86 5.99
CA THR A 277 8.68 -16.93 5.02
C THR A 277 7.30 -16.77 4.40
N SER A 278 6.49 -15.81 4.84
CA SER A 278 5.14 -15.60 4.33
C SER A 278 5.17 -15.09 2.88
N PRO A 279 4.37 -15.68 1.96
CA PRO A 279 4.19 -15.15 0.61
C PRO A 279 3.73 -13.68 0.59
N LEU A 280 2.94 -13.26 1.58
CA LEU A 280 2.49 -11.89 1.72
C LEU A 280 3.66 -10.92 1.93
N THR A 281 4.64 -11.28 2.76
CA THR A 281 5.83 -10.45 3.00
C THR A 281 6.68 -10.34 1.75
N ALA A 282 6.75 -11.39 0.92
CA ALA A 282 7.43 -11.31 -0.38
C ALA A 282 6.69 -10.38 -1.38
N ALA A 283 5.36 -10.32 -1.30
CA ALA A 283 4.51 -9.53 -2.18
C ALA A 283 4.17 -8.12 -1.65
N ILE A 284 4.62 -7.76 -0.44
CA ILE A 284 4.15 -6.56 0.27
C ILE A 284 4.43 -5.26 -0.48
N SER A 285 5.50 -5.19 -1.29
CA SER A 285 5.79 -4.02 -2.11
C SER A 285 4.77 -3.83 -3.24
N SER A 286 4.34 -4.92 -3.88
CA SER A 286 3.28 -4.90 -4.89
C SER A 286 1.93 -4.57 -4.27
N ILE A 287 1.60 -5.18 -3.11
CA ILE A 287 0.37 -4.89 -2.36
C ILE A 287 0.33 -3.43 -1.92
N ALA A 288 1.43 -2.89 -1.41
CA ALA A 288 1.53 -1.49 -1.02
C ALA A 288 1.31 -0.55 -2.21
N ARG A 289 1.90 -0.86 -3.38
CA ARG A 289 1.70 -0.09 -4.62
C ARG A 289 0.25 -0.16 -5.09
N PHE A 290 -0.37 -1.33 -5.01
CA PHE A 290 -1.77 -1.50 -5.37
C PHE A 290 -2.68 -0.69 -4.43
N THR A 291 -2.43 -0.76 -3.12
CA THR A 291 -3.12 0.05 -2.11
C THR A 291 -2.96 1.54 -2.41
N ALA A 292 -1.73 2.00 -2.65
CA ALA A 292 -1.42 3.38 -3.00
C ALA A 292 -2.20 3.86 -4.25
N ASN A 293 -2.29 3.03 -5.29
CA ASN A 293 -3.06 3.35 -6.50
C ASN A 293 -4.57 3.44 -6.19
N VAL A 294 -5.11 2.49 -5.42
CA VAL A 294 -6.53 2.50 -5.02
C VAL A 294 -6.87 3.75 -4.19
N LEU A 295 -6.01 4.16 -3.24
CA LEU A 295 -6.24 5.37 -2.46
C LEU A 295 -6.20 6.64 -3.33
N ALA A 296 -5.26 6.72 -4.29
CA ALA A 296 -5.22 7.85 -5.21
C ALA A 296 -6.48 7.90 -6.09
N LEU A 297 -6.94 6.75 -6.59
CA LEU A 297 -8.17 6.66 -7.39
C LEU A 297 -9.41 7.07 -6.60
N LEU A 298 -9.52 6.67 -5.34
CA LEU A 298 -10.62 7.09 -4.45
C LEU A 298 -10.74 8.63 -4.38
N LEU A 299 -9.61 9.33 -4.33
CA LEU A 299 -9.56 10.80 -4.24
C LEU A 299 -9.69 11.50 -5.60
N ASP A 300 -9.46 10.80 -6.72
CA ASP A 300 -9.63 11.30 -8.10
C ASP A 300 -11.07 11.12 -8.63
N LEU A 301 -11.90 10.32 -7.95
CA LEU A 301 -13.29 10.08 -8.35
C LEU A 301 -14.19 11.33 -8.20
N PRO A 302 -15.33 11.38 -8.92
CA PRO A 302 -16.28 12.49 -8.84
C PRO A 302 -16.74 12.81 -7.41
N SER A 303 -17.04 14.09 -7.16
CA SER A 303 -17.29 14.62 -5.82
C SER A 303 -18.53 14.09 -5.10
N SER A 304 -19.43 13.36 -5.78
CA SER A 304 -20.69 12.86 -5.18
C SER A 304 -20.48 11.86 -4.04
N HIS A 305 -19.35 11.15 -4.04
CA HIS A 305 -18.98 10.17 -3.00
C HIS A 305 -17.67 10.52 -2.28
N LEU A 306 -17.19 11.75 -2.44
CA LEU A 306 -15.89 12.16 -1.90
C LEU A 306 -15.79 11.94 -0.39
N ASP A 307 -16.85 12.22 0.37
CA ASP A 307 -16.86 12.00 1.81
C ASP A 307 -16.64 10.54 2.20
N GLU A 308 -17.24 9.60 1.48
CA GLU A 308 -17.07 8.16 1.70
C GLU A 308 -15.65 7.73 1.33
N HIS A 309 -15.15 8.20 0.19
CA HIS A 309 -13.80 7.91 -0.29
C HIS A 309 -12.74 8.46 0.66
N MET A 310 -12.92 9.68 1.16
CA MET A 310 -12.02 10.30 2.13
C MET A 310 -12.02 9.55 3.46
N ARG A 311 -13.17 9.04 3.92
CA ARG A 311 -13.23 8.17 5.12
C ARG A 311 -12.48 6.86 4.90
N ALA A 312 -12.59 6.26 3.71
CA ALA A 312 -11.85 5.04 3.40
C ALA A 312 -10.33 5.27 3.41
N VAL A 313 -9.86 6.41 2.89
CA VAL A 313 -8.44 6.82 2.95
C VAL A 313 -8.02 7.10 4.40
N GLU A 314 -8.81 7.84 5.17
CA GLU A 314 -8.53 8.12 6.59
C GLU A 314 -8.40 6.81 7.39
N HIS A 315 -9.34 5.89 7.22
CA HIS A 315 -9.33 4.60 7.90
C HIS A 315 -8.08 3.78 7.57
N CYS A 316 -7.64 3.81 6.30
CA CYS A 316 -6.38 3.19 5.91
C CYS A 316 -5.18 3.80 6.67
N LEU A 317 -5.06 5.12 6.68
CA LEU A 317 -3.96 5.81 7.35
C LEU A 317 -4.00 5.63 8.88
N GLU A 318 -5.18 5.66 9.48
CA GLU A 318 -5.38 5.39 10.90
C GLU A 318 -4.96 3.95 11.27
N ALA A 319 -5.33 2.95 10.46
CA ALA A 319 -4.91 1.57 10.70
C ALA A 319 -3.37 1.42 10.63
N LEU A 320 -2.72 2.13 9.71
CA LEU A 320 -1.25 2.18 9.63
C LEU A 320 -0.63 2.89 10.84
N ARG A 321 -1.22 4.00 11.30
CA ARG A 321 -0.82 4.71 12.54
C ARG A 321 -0.90 3.78 13.75
N ASP A 322 -2.03 3.11 13.93
CA ASP A 322 -2.28 2.23 15.07
C ASP A 322 -1.34 1.04 15.09
N MET A 323 -1.01 0.50 13.91
CA MET A 323 0.03 -0.52 13.76
C MET A 323 1.41 0.02 14.17
N ALA A 324 1.81 1.19 13.67
CA ALA A 324 3.10 1.80 14.01
C ALA A 324 3.21 2.13 15.51
N LYS A 325 2.13 2.60 16.14
CA LYS A 325 2.04 2.86 17.58
C LYS A 325 2.26 1.60 18.42
N LYS A 326 1.68 0.46 18.01
CA LYS A 326 1.91 -0.84 18.67
C LYS A 326 3.37 -1.27 18.53
N VAL A 327 3.95 -1.11 17.34
CA VAL A 327 5.38 -1.40 17.09
C VAL A 327 6.28 -0.53 17.97
N GLU A 328 6.02 0.78 18.08
CA GLU A 328 6.77 1.67 18.98
C GLU A 328 6.70 1.18 20.42
N ARG A 329 5.49 0.96 20.94
CA ARG A 329 5.27 0.53 22.32
C ARG A 329 6.04 -0.77 22.62
N ASP A 330 5.89 -1.75 21.74
CA ASP A 330 6.53 -3.05 21.93
C ASP A 330 8.07 -2.90 21.80
N TRP A 331 8.58 -2.10 20.84
CA TRP A 331 10.01 -1.82 20.67
C TRP A 331 10.65 -1.21 21.92
N ILE A 332 10.02 -0.18 22.51
CA ILE A 332 10.50 0.48 23.74
C ILE A 332 10.61 -0.52 24.89
N SER A 333 9.72 -1.51 24.95
CA SER A 333 9.74 -2.54 25.99
C SER A 333 10.82 -3.62 25.80
N THR A 334 11.49 -3.65 24.65
CA THR A 334 12.50 -4.67 24.33
C THR A 334 13.89 -4.29 24.83
N SER A 335 14.62 -5.28 25.34
CA SER A 335 16.07 -5.14 25.61
C SER A 335 16.88 -4.93 24.33
N LEU A 336 16.37 -5.35 23.17
CA LEU A 336 17.04 -5.17 21.87
C LEU A 336 17.21 -3.69 21.50
N ALA A 337 16.30 -2.83 21.94
CA ALA A 337 16.38 -1.41 21.63
C ALA A 337 17.62 -0.75 22.27
N SER A 338 18.03 -1.17 23.46
CA SER A 338 19.08 -0.53 24.26
C SER A 338 20.48 -1.10 24.04
N VAL A 339 20.60 -2.16 23.24
CA VAL A 339 21.80 -3.00 23.19
C VAL A 339 22.54 -2.79 21.86
N SER A 340 23.86 -2.63 21.94
CA SER A 340 24.75 -2.51 20.79
C SER A 340 25.01 -3.87 20.11
N ASP A 341 25.45 -3.88 18.85
CA ASP A 341 25.70 -5.13 18.12
C ASP A 341 26.78 -6.03 18.78
N ALA A 342 27.67 -5.46 19.61
CA ALA A 342 28.69 -6.21 20.35
C ALA A 342 28.10 -7.01 21.53
N GLU A 343 26.99 -6.55 22.08
CA GLU A 343 26.31 -7.11 23.24
C GLU A 343 25.21 -8.13 22.84
N ILE A 344 24.99 -8.34 21.55
CA ILE A 344 24.09 -9.37 21.00
C ILE A 344 24.88 -10.67 20.79
N ALA A 345 24.35 -11.79 21.29
CA ALA A 345 24.94 -13.10 21.07
C ALA A 345 25.02 -13.44 19.56
N PRO A 346 26.10 -14.09 19.07
CA PRO A 346 26.31 -14.31 17.63
C PRO A 346 25.15 -15.03 16.91
N ASP A 347 24.51 -15.99 17.58
CA ASP A 347 23.35 -16.72 17.06
C ASP A 347 22.09 -15.83 16.92
N THR A 348 21.94 -14.85 17.79
CA THR A 348 20.82 -13.90 17.83
C THR A 348 20.95 -12.79 16.78
N LYS A 349 22.16 -12.54 16.25
CA LYS A 349 22.40 -11.50 15.25
C LYS A 349 21.59 -11.69 13.96
N ALA A 350 21.44 -12.93 13.50
CA ALA A 350 20.65 -13.23 12.30
C ALA A 350 19.14 -12.92 12.51
N LEU A 351 18.63 -13.19 13.71
CA LEU A 351 17.27 -12.85 14.10
C LEU A 351 17.09 -11.33 14.20
N SER A 352 18.00 -10.63 14.89
CA SER A 352 18.00 -9.16 14.99
C SER A 352 18.01 -8.49 13.60
N LYS A 353 18.86 -8.97 12.68
CA LYS A 353 18.86 -8.49 11.29
C LYS A 353 17.51 -8.71 10.58
N SER A 354 16.84 -9.83 10.85
CA SER A 354 15.52 -10.11 10.29
C SER A 354 14.44 -9.18 10.85
N VAL A 355 14.48 -8.86 12.15
CA VAL A 355 13.61 -7.86 12.79
C VAL A 355 13.78 -6.50 12.14
N TRP A 356 15.03 -6.03 11.99
CA TRP A 356 15.33 -4.78 11.31
C TRP A 356 14.89 -4.76 9.85
N SER A 357 14.97 -5.90 9.15
CA SER A 357 14.43 -6.02 7.79
C SER A 357 12.92 -5.80 7.78
N ILE A 358 12.18 -6.44 8.69
CA ILE A 358 10.72 -6.30 8.79
C ILE A 358 10.33 -4.85 9.12
N LEU A 359 11.01 -4.20 10.07
CA LEU A 359 10.77 -2.80 10.43
C LEU A 359 11.00 -1.85 9.25
N LYS A 360 12.07 -2.08 8.46
CA LYS A 360 12.34 -1.28 7.26
C LYS A 360 11.28 -1.50 6.18
N THR A 361 10.88 -2.75 5.95
CA THR A 361 9.82 -3.07 5.01
C THR A 361 8.50 -2.41 5.42
N LEU A 362 8.15 -2.43 6.71
CA LEU A 362 6.98 -1.73 7.26
C LEU A 362 7.05 -0.22 6.99
N LEU A 363 8.19 0.42 7.28
CA LEU A 363 8.39 1.86 7.03
C LEU A 363 8.21 2.20 5.54
N PHE A 364 8.79 1.41 4.64
CA PHE A 364 8.67 1.62 3.20
C PHE A 364 7.25 1.43 2.69
N THR A 365 6.53 0.44 3.21
CA THR A 365 5.10 0.24 2.90
C THR A 365 4.27 1.44 3.34
N ILE A 366 4.45 1.93 4.56
CA ILE A 366 3.73 3.11 5.08
C ILE A 366 4.02 4.33 4.22
N ILE A 367 5.29 4.63 3.92
CA ILE A 367 5.66 5.78 3.10
C ILE A 367 5.02 5.70 1.72
N MET A 368 5.05 4.53 1.07
CA MET A 368 4.45 4.36 -0.26
C MET A 368 2.94 4.63 -0.27
N VAL A 369 2.22 4.13 0.74
CA VAL A 369 0.78 4.33 0.86
C VAL A 369 0.45 5.78 1.20
N SER A 370 1.13 6.36 2.21
CA SER A 370 0.95 7.75 2.62
C SER A 370 1.32 8.75 1.53
N ASP A 371 2.42 8.55 0.79
CA ASP A 371 2.84 9.45 -0.29
C ASP A 371 1.76 9.59 -1.36
N SER A 372 1.15 8.47 -1.76
CA SER A 372 0.10 8.45 -2.77
C SER A 372 -1.17 9.13 -2.28
N ALA A 373 -1.60 8.81 -1.05
CA ALA A 373 -2.77 9.42 -0.44
C ALA A 373 -2.62 10.94 -0.29
N LEU A 374 -1.47 11.41 0.22
CA LEU A 374 -1.19 12.84 0.37
C LEU A 374 -1.05 13.53 -0.98
N SER A 375 -0.35 12.92 -1.95
CA SER A 375 -0.16 13.51 -3.28
C SER A 375 -1.51 13.74 -3.98
N ALA A 376 -2.45 12.81 -3.87
CA ALA A 376 -3.79 12.98 -4.41
C ALA A 376 -4.62 13.99 -3.58
N ALA A 377 -4.48 13.98 -2.25
CA ALA A 377 -5.23 14.86 -1.36
C ALA A 377 -4.92 16.35 -1.50
N VAL A 378 -3.75 16.73 -2.04
CA VAL A 378 -3.40 18.14 -2.33
C VAL A 378 -4.33 18.75 -3.38
N TYR A 379 -4.88 17.94 -4.28
CA TYR A 379 -5.76 18.43 -5.34
C TYR A 379 -7.23 18.53 -4.91
N ILE A 380 -7.56 18.08 -3.70
CA ILE A 380 -8.93 18.18 -3.17
C ILE A 380 -9.16 19.63 -2.74
N PRO A 381 -10.14 20.33 -3.34
CA PRO A 381 -10.45 21.68 -2.92
C PRO A 381 -10.92 21.66 -1.45
N PRO A 382 -10.51 22.65 -0.63
CA PRO A 382 -11.08 22.80 0.70
C PRO A 382 -12.60 22.84 0.59
N PRO A 383 -13.36 22.12 1.45
CA PRO A 383 -14.81 22.13 1.38
C PRO A 383 -15.27 23.58 1.43
N ALA A 384 -15.78 24.08 0.29
CA ALA A 384 -16.36 25.41 0.23
C ALA A 384 -17.48 25.41 1.27
N VAL A 385 -17.36 26.30 2.26
CA VAL A 385 -18.27 26.40 3.40
C VAL A 385 -19.70 26.30 2.87
N ALA A 386 -20.30 25.12 2.99
CA ALA A 386 -21.66 24.91 2.54
C ALA A 386 -22.51 25.71 3.52
N THR A 387 -22.91 26.91 3.11
CA THR A 387 -23.65 27.89 3.91
C THR A 387 -25.08 27.44 4.23
N THR A 388 -25.35 26.14 4.21
CA THR A 388 -26.70 25.58 4.18
C THR A 388 -26.97 24.76 5.43
N THR A 389 -27.75 25.37 6.33
CA THR A 389 -28.65 24.77 7.33
C THR A 389 -28.02 24.03 8.53
N ALA A 390 -27.65 24.84 9.52
CA ALA A 390 -27.11 24.51 10.83
C ALA A 390 -28.10 23.85 11.85
N LEU A 391 -28.86 22.81 11.49
CA LEU A 391 -29.90 22.28 12.40
C LEU A 391 -29.85 20.80 12.78
N THR A 392 -28.88 20.00 12.34
CA THR A 392 -28.71 18.61 12.82
C THR A 392 -27.35 18.41 13.50
N LYS A 393 -27.37 18.32 14.84
CA LYS A 393 -26.22 18.16 15.75
C LYS A 393 -25.50 16.80 15.67
N SER A 394 -25.53 16.08 14.55
CA SER A 394 -24.75 14.83 14.42
C SER A 394 -23.31 15.17 14.03
N SER A 395 -22.40 15.02 14.99
CA SER A 395 -20.99 15.45 15.01
C SER A 395 -20.03 14.65 14.11
N HIS A 396 -20.48 14.12 12.96
CA HIS A 396 -19.58 13.42 12.06
C HIS A 396 -18.81 14.43 11.20
N GLN A 397 -17.68 14.89 11.74
CA GLN A 397 -16.73 15.74 11.03
C GLN A 397 -16.23 15.01 9.78
N VAL A 398 -16.43 15.60 8.60
CA VAL A 398 -15.92 15.05 7.35
C VAL A 398 -14.39 15.08 7.39
N PRO A 399 -13.70 14.01 6.96
CA PRO A 399 -12.24 13.99 6.93
C PRO A 399 -11.71 15.10 6.03
N SER A 400 -10.51 15.61 6.31
CA SER A 400 -9.88 16.68 5.54
C SER A 400 -8.47 16.28 5.11
N SER A 401 -7.90 16.88 4.07
CA SER A 401 -6.51 16.59 3.64
C SER A 401 -5.50 16.77 4.78
N SER A 402 -5.73 17.74 5.67
CA SER A 402 -4.96 17.91 6.91
C SER A 402 -5.10 16.75 7.90
N SER A 403 -6.23 16.05 7.93
CA SER A 403 -6.37 14.82 8.74
C SER A 403 -5.39 13.76 8.24
N PHE A 404 -5.34 13.54 6.93
CA PHE A 404 -4.40 12.59 6.32
C PHE A 404 -2.94 12.96 6.62
N ALA A 405 -2.60 14.25 6.61
CA ALA A 405 -1.28 14.75 6.96
C ALA A 405 -0.94 14.51 8.44
N LEU A 406 -1.88 14.75 9.36
CA LEU A 406 -1.71 14.46 10.80
C LEU A 406 -1.50 12.95 11.03
N GLU A 407 -2.32 12.10 10.42
CA GLU A 407 -2.19 10.65 10.52
C GLU A 407 -0.82 10.18 10.02
N THR A 408 -0.37 10.72 8.88
CA THR A 408 0.95 10.40 8.32
C THR A 408 2.08 10.84 9.23
N LEU A 409 2.06 12.08 9.74
CA LEU A 409 3.12 12.59 10.63
C LEU A 409 3.15 11.85 11.97
N SER A 410 1.98 11.52 12.53
CA SER A 410 1.87 10.69 13.73
C SER A 410 2.45 9.29 13.51
N THR A 411 2.11 8.66 12.38
CA THR A 411 2.66 7.36 11.99
C THR A 411 4.18 7.40 11.84
N LEU A 412 4.72 8.41 11.15
CA LEU A 412 6.17 8.56 10.98
C LEU A 412 6.88 8.87 12.30
N SER A 413 6.25 9.64 13.20
CA SER A 413 6.75 9.89 14.56
C SER A 413 6.87 8.60 15.36
N HIS A 414 5.88 7.68 15.25
CA HIS A 414 5.95 6.36 15.88
C HIS A 414 7.12 5.51 15.33
N LEU A 415 7.50 5.71 14.07
CA LEU A 415 8.64 5.03 13.42
C LEU A 415 9.93 5.84 13.40
N ALA A 416 10.02 6.94 14.17
CA ALA A 416 11.19 7.82 14.18
C ALA A 416 12.50 7.08 14.49
N PHE A 417 12.44 6.03 15.32
CA PHE A 417 13.60 5.19 15.66
C PHE A 417 14.11 4.33 14.49
N VAL A 418 13.25 4.00 13.53
CA VAL A 418 13.66 3.34 12.27
C VAL A 418 14.19 4.40 11.30
N ILE A 419 13.51 5.54 11.22
CA ILE A 419 13.87 6.68 10.37
C ILE A 419 15.26 7.23 10.71
N SER A 420 15.65 7.27 11.99
CA SER A 420 16.98 7.74 12.41
C SER A 420 18.12 6.90 11.85
N GLN A 421 17.90 5.60 11.58
CA GLN A 421 18.88 4.72 10.94
C GLN A 421 19.15 5.10 9.47
N PHE A 422 18.26 5.88 8.85
CA PHE A 422 18.44 6.46 7.51
C PHE A 422 18.94 7.91 7.54
N GLY A 423 19.43 8.36 8.71
CA GLY A 423 19.91 9.74 8.92
C GLY A 423 18.82 10.73 9.30
N GLY A 424 17.57 10.29 9.49
CA GLY A 424 16.45 11.16 9.83
C GLY A 424 15.83 11.89 8.62
N VAL A 425 14.82 12.72 8.90
CA VAL A 425 14.08 13.48 7.87
C VAL A 425 14.86 14.69 7.34
N THR A 426 15.83 15.21 8.10
CA THR A 426 16.64 16.39 7.72
C THR A 426 18.00 16.06 7.09
N SER A 427 18.33 14.76 6.92
CA SER A 427 19.66 14.37 6.40
C SER A 427 19.94 15.01 5.05
N THR A 428 20.96 15.86 4.91
CA THR A 428 21.35 16.43 3.60
C THR A 428 22.23 15.49 2.78
N SER A 429 22.54 14.30 3.32
CA SER A 429 23.35 13.31 2.61
C SER A 429 22.67 12.87 1.31
N SER A 430 23.47 12.67 0.26
CA SER A 430 23.01 12.12 -1.03
C SER A 430 22.41 10.72 -0.87
N THR A 431 22.74 10.03 0.22
CA THR A 431 22.22 8.72 0.63
C THR A 431 20.89 8.79 1.40
N GLY A 432 20.40 9.99 1.71
CA GLY A 432 19.14 10.15 2.43
C GLY A 432 17.96 9.59 1.65
N PHE A 433 17.00 9.01 2.36
CA PHE A 433 15.81 8.40 1.77
C PHE A 433 14.87 9.48 1.20
N LYS A 434 14.87 9.68 -0.12
CA LYS A 434 14.22 10.81 -0.79
C LYS A 434 12.70 10.78 -0.66
N GLU A 435 12.12 9.59 -0.79
CA GLU A 435 10.68 9.36 -0.71
C GLU A 435 10.15 9.69 0.69
N LEU A 436 10.86 9.27 1.75
CA LEU A 436 10.53 9.66 3.13
C LEU A 436 10.45 11.18 3.29
N LYS A 437 11.45 11.91 2.80
CA LYS A 437 11.47 13.38 2.89
C LYS A 437 10.31 13.99 2.13
N LYS A 438 10.10 13.56 0.88
CA LYS A 438 8.99 14.02 0.06
C LYS A 438 7.66 13.88 0.82
N THR A 439 7.37 12.69 1.34
CA THR A 439 6.13 12.43 2.08
C THR A 439 6.03 13.23 3.37
N PHE A 440 7.14 13.36 4.12
CA PHE A 440 7.20 14.16 5.35
C PHE A 440 6.93 15.65 5.10
N TYR A 441 7.65 16.27 4.16
CA TYR A 441 7.47 17.68 3.83
C TYR A 441 6.11 17.96 3.18
N LEU A 442 5.63 17.05 2.32
CA LEU A 442 4.28 17.16 1.76
C LEU A 442 3.19 17.18 2.83
N ALA A 443 3.31 16.34 3.87
CA ALA A 443 2.39 16.37 5.00
C ALA A 443 2.45 17.70 5.75
N LEU A 444 3.65 18.24 5.99
CA LEU A 444 3.81 19.54 6.66
C LEU A 444 3.26 20.70 5.81
N ASP A 445 3.47 20.68 4.50
CA ASP A 445 2.94 21.68 3.56
C ASP A 445 1.40 21.69 3.57
N ILE A 446 0.77 20.52 3.61
CA ILE A 446 -0.69 20.38 3.76
C ILE A 446 -1.17 20.97 5.09
N LEU A 447 -0.44 20.78 6.19
CA LEU A 447 -0.79 21.39 7.48
C LEU A 447 -0.54 22.90 7.53
N ALA A 448 0.49 23.37 6.85
CA ALA A 448 0.84 24.78 6.76
C ALA A 448 -0.09 25.57 5.84
N SER A 449 -0.79 24.89 4.93
CA SER A 449 -1.73 25.51 4.02
C SER A 449 -2.83 26.25 4.80
N PRO A 450 -3.09 27.55 4.51
CA PRO A 450 -4.08 28.33 5.23
C PRO A 450 -5.46 27.71 5.04
N SER A 451 -6.13 27.38 6.13
CA SER A 451 -7.54 26.98 6.08
C SER A 451 -8.35 28.17 5.57
N SER A 452 -8.92 28.05 4.37
CA SER A 452 -9.74 29.07 3.71
C SER A 452 -11.02 29.48 4.48
N SER A 453 -11.20 28.97 5.70
CA SER A 453 -12.29 29.30 6.61
C SER A 453 -12.14 30.65 7.32
N SER A 454 -10.95 31.28 7.30
CA SER A 454 -10.83 32.68 7.73
C SER A 454 -11.31 33.58 6.60
N SER A 455 -12.63 33.82 6.58
CA SER A 455 -13.33 34.92 5.90
C SER A 455 -12.52 35.63 4.81
N LEU A 456 -12.86 35.40 3.54
CA LEU A 456 -12.72 36.46 2.55
C LEU A 456 -13.22 37.75 3.22
N PRO A 457 -12.39 38.80 3.34
CA PRO A 457 -12.87 40.02 3.94
C PRO A 457 -14.05 40.46 3.07
N SER A 458 -15.24 40.56 3.69
CA SER A 458 -16.44 41.13 3.07
C SER A 458 -16.20 42.54 2.52
N SER A 459 -15.04 43.14 2.83
CA SER A 459 -14.55 44.38 2.24
C SER A 459 -14.43 44.35 0.71
N PHE A 460 -14.36 43.21 0.02
CA PHE A 460 -14.36 43.24 -1.46
C PHE A 460 -15.76 43.44 -2.06
N SER A 461 -16.84 43.02 -1.39
CA SER A 461 -18.22 43.38 -1.80
C SER A 461 -18.66 44.73 -1.22
N ASP A 462 -18.16 45.11 -0.03
CA ASP A 462 -18.43 46.43 0.56
C ASP A 462 -17.63 47.54 -0.14
N ALA A 463 -16.45 47.26 -0.71
CA ALA A 463 -15.69 48.23 -1.51
C ALA A 463 -16.32 48.51 -2.89
N LEU A 464 -17.08 47.56 -3.44
CA LEU A 464 -17.86 47.79 -4.66
C LEU A 464 -19.22 48.46 -4.36
N SER A 465 -19.69 48.43 -3.10
CA SER A 465 -20.94 49.07 -2.68
C SER A 465 -20.74 50.46 -2.05
N SER A 466 -19.54 50.78 -1.54
CA SER A 466 -19.21 52.09 -0.94
C SER A 466 -18.60 53.12 -1.91
N SER A 467 -18.54 52.84 -3.22
CA SER A 467 -18.14 53.84 -4.23
C SER A 467 -19.27 54.82 -4.60
N ALA A 468 -19.97 55.34 -3.59
CA ALA A 468 -20.97 56.40 -3.74
C ALA A 468 -21.24 57.15 -2.42
N ALA A 469 -20.21 57.51 -1.65
CA ALA A 469 -20.34 58.55 -0.64
C ALA A 469 -18.98 59.21 -0.34
N ILE A 470 -18.86 60.46 -0.74
CA ILE A 470 -17.71 61.34 -0.45
C ILE A 470 -17.94 61.98 0.92
N GLY A 471 -16.97 61.85 1.82
CA GLY A 471 -16.68 62.89 2.82
C GLY A 471 -16.61 62.42 4.28
N GLY A 472 -15.45 62.62 4.91
CA GLY A 472 -15.32 62.66 6.37
C GLY A 472 -14.07 61.96 6.88
N GLY A 473 -13.02 62.73 7.17
CA GLY A 473 -11.75 62.23 7.69
C GLY A 473 -11.80 61.78 9.15
N GLY A 474 -10.98 60.77 9.45
CA GLY A 474 -10.65 60.31 10.79
C GLY A 474 -9.49 59.32 10.70
N GLU A 475 -8.29 59.77 11.05
CA GLU A 475 -7.11 58.91 11.24
C GLU A 475 -7.32 58.05 12.47
N GLY A 476 -7.47 56.75 12.26
CA GLY A 476 -7.44 55.72 13.31
C GLY A 476 -6.60 54.56 12.81
N GLU A 477 -5.34 54.49 13.26
CA GLU A 477 -4.49 53.31 13.16
C GLU A 477 -5.14 52.15 13.93
N SER A 478 -6.05 51.43 13.27
CA SER A 478 -6.43 50.08 13.67
C SER A 478 -5.55 49.12 12.88
N GLY A 479 -4.39 48.78 13.44
CA GLY A 479 -3.52 47.72 12.96
C GLY A 479 -4.24 46.38 13.05
N SER A 480 -5.05 46.08 12.04
CA SER A 480 -5.64 44.75 11.85
C SER A 480 -4.55 43.77 11.44
N GLN A 481 -3.80 43.26 12.42
CA GLN A 481 -2.98 42.05 12.29
C GLN A 481 -3.92 40.88 11.98
N GLY A 482 -4.15 40.65 10.69
CA GLY A 482 -4.77 39.43 10.18
C GLY A 482 -3.81 38.26 10.39
N SER A 483 -3.82 37.69 11.59
CA SER A 483 -3.03 36.51 11.95
C SER A 483 -3.63 35.28 11.28
N SER A 484 -3.15 34.93 10.08
CA SER A 484 -3.53 33.73 9.35
C SER A 484 -2.94 32.47 9.99
N ASN A 485 -3.36 32.16 11.21
CA ASN A 485 -2.84 31.00 11.94
C ASN A 485 -3.50 29.73 11.40
N SER A 486 -2.72 28.68 11.14
CA SER A 486 -3.25 27.34 10.87
C SER A 486 -3.53 26.64 12.21
N PRO A 487 -4.79 26.54 12.68
CA PRO A 487 -5.10 25.97 13.99
C PRO A 487 -4.67 24.50 14.09
N LYS A 488 -4.60 23.78 12.96
CA LYS A 488 -4.19 22.38 12.91
C LYS A 488 -2.67 22.23 13.06
N ALA A 489 -1.89 23.13 12.47
CA ALA A 489 -0.44 23.14 12.67
C ALA A 489 -0.09 23.44 14.14
N GLU A 490 -0.78 24.39 14.76
CA GLU A 490 -0.61 24.71 16.19
C GLU A 490 -0.99 23.54 17.09
N ALA A 491 -2.13 22.89 16.84
CA ALA A 491 -2.57 21.72 17.60
C ALA A 491 -1.56 20.56 17.50
N TYR A 492 -1.03 20.30 16.31
CA TYR A 492 0.01 19.30 16.10
C TYR A 492 1.29 19.63 16.88
N VAL A 493 1.78 20.88 16.79
CA VAL A 493 2.98 21.32 17.51
C VAL A 493 2.80 21.22 19.02
N GLU A 494 1.63 21.61 19.54
CA GLU A 494 1.27 21.46 20.94
C GLU A 494 1.32 19.98 21.38
N GLU A 495 0.72 19.07 20.61
CA GLU A 495 0.72 17.64 20.90
C GLU A 495 2.13 17.05 20.91
N VAL A 496 2.93 17.37 19.89
CA VAL A 496 4.33 16.92 19.78
C VAL A 496 5.17 17.44 20.95
N CYS A 497 5.05 18.72 21.29
CA CYS A 497 5.75 19.31 22.43
C CYS A 497 5.33 18.68 23.77
N ARG A 498 4.04 18.38 23.95
CA ARG A 498 3.52 17.66 25.13
C ARG A 498 4.10 16.25 25.22
N ALA A 499 4.13 15.53 24.11
CA ALA A 499 4.69 14.18 24.04
C ALA A 499 6.19 14.17 24.41
N LEU A 500 6.98 15.11 23.91
CA LEU A 500 8.40 15.23 24.26
C LEU A 500 8.62 15.53 25.75
N LYS A 501 7.82 16.44 26.32
CA LYS A 501 7.89 16.76 27.75
C LYS A 501 7.58 15.54 28.62
N ALA A 502 6.63 14.70 28.21
CA ALA A 502 6.27 13.48 28.93
C ALA A 502 7.39 12.41 28.94
N GLN A 503 8.32 12.43 27.97
CA GLN A 503 9.37 11.42 27.81
C GLN A 503 10.67 11.71 28.59
N LYS A 504 10.74 12.80 29.38
CA LYS A 504 11.98 13.25 30.04
C LYS A 504 12.51 12.30 31.14
N GLY A 505 11.70 11.39 31.68
CA GLY A 505 12.06 10.61 32.87
C GLY A 505 12.70 9.24 32.65
N GLU A 506 12.21 8.44 31.70
CA GLU A 506 12.54 7.01 31.63
C GLU A 506 12.60 6.53 30.17
N GLY A 507 13.57 5.67 29.86
CA GLY A 507 13.63 4.97 28.58
C GLY A 507 14.93 5.12 27.78
N ASN A 508 14.95 4.45 26.64
CA ASN A 508 16.09 4.39 25.72
C ASN A 508 16.47 5.77 25.18
N VAL A 509 17.72 6.18 25.42
CA VAL A 509 18.24 7.50 25.01
C VAL A 509 18.20 7.67 23.48
N ALA A 510 18.63 6.67 22.71
CA ALA A 510 18.65 6.75 21.25
C ALA A 510 17.24 6.86 20.66
N PHE A 511 16.27 6.15 21.25
CA PHE A 511 14.87 6.25 20.87
C PHE A 511 14.31 7.67 21.09
N ARG A 512 14.55 8.24 22.29
CA ARG A 512 14.11 9.60 22.62
C ARG A 512 14.74 10.65 21.71
N GLN A 513 16.04 10.53 21.45
CA GLN A 513 16.76 11.40 20.52
C GLN A 513 16.18 11.35 19.10
N ALA A 514 15.77 10.16 18.64
CA ALA A 514 15.14 10.02 17.32
C ALA A 514 13.78 10.73 17.25
N LYS A 515 12.93 10.61 18.28
CA LYS A 515 11.64 11.34 18.33
C LYS A 515 11.83 12.84 18.49
N GLU A 516 12.78 13.26 19.33
CA GLU A 516 13.13 14.66 19.52
C GLU A 516 13.61 15.28 18.21
N ALA A 517 14.51 14.61 17.48
CA ALA A 517 14.97 15.06 16.17
C ALA A 517 13.83 15.18 15.14
N PHE A 518 12.92 14.19 15.10
CA PHE A 518 11.74 14.21 14.22
C PHE A 518 10.79 15.38 14.55
N ALA A 519 10.52 15.58 15.84
CA ALA A 519 9.67 16.64 16.35
C ALA A 519 10.26 18.04 16.06
N LEU A 520 11.55 18.25 16.36
CA LEU A 520 12.25 19.50 16.10
C LEU A 520 12.24 19.83 14.61
N ALA A 521 12.47 18.85 13.74
CA ALA A 521 12.39 19.03 12.29
C ALA A 521 10.97 19.43 11.84
N SER A 522 9.93 18.86 12.44
CA SER A 522 8.54 19.22 12.12
C SER A 522 8.21 20.64 12.56
N ILE A 523 8.60 21.00 13.80
CA ILE A 523 8.39 22.33 14.37
C ILE A 523 9.10 23.38 13.51
N GLU A 524 10.36 23.12 13.12
CA GLU A 524 11.15 24.03 12.29
C GLU A 524 10.41 24.47 11.02
N GLN A 525 9.79 23.51 10.30
CA GLN A 525 9.06 23.81 9.07
C GLN A 525 7.72 24.52 9.31
N LEU A 526 7.10 24.31 10.47
CA LEU A 526 5.80 24.90 10.79
C LEU A 526 5.91 26.29 11.43
N VAL A 527 7.06 26.67 12.00
CA VAL A 527 7.28 28.00 12.63
C VAL A 527 6.73 29.17 11.81
N PRO A 528 6.89 29.25 10.47
CA PRO A 528 6.34 30.35 9.68
C PRO A 528 4.82 30.54 9.81
N VAL A 529 4.05 29.47 10.04
CA VAL A 529 2.58 29.48 10.10
C VAL A 529 1.99 29.42 11.51
N LEU A 530 2.84 29.29 12.54
CA LEU A 530 2.41 29.32 13.94
C LEU A 530 2.22 30.77 14.41
N GLY A 531 1.19 30.97 15.25
CA GLY A 531 0.99 32.20 16.01
C GLY A 531 1.97 32.34 17.17
N ASP A 532 2.17 33.58 17.61
CA ASP A 532 3.15 33.95 18.64
C ASP A 532 2.88 33.26 19.98
N GLU A 533 1.61 33.04 20.32
CA GLU A 533 1.21 32.34 21.54
C GLU A 533 1.69 30.88 21.52
N CYS A 534 1.48 30.16 20.41
CA CYS A 534 1.94 28.78 20.25
C CYS A 534 3.47 28.70 20.34
N ILE A 535 4.17 29.64 19.67
CA ILE A 535 5.65 29.71 19.72
C ILE A 535 6.15 29.91 21.15
N ARG A 536 5.56 30.86 21.88
CA ARG A 536 5.95 31.20 23.25
C ARG A 536 5.67 30.07 24.24
N ASN A 537 4.48 29.47 24.16
CA ASN A 537 4.00 28.50 25.15
C ASN A 537 4.54 27.09 24.91
N TRP A 538 4.71 26.69 23.64
CA TRP A 538 5.03 25.32 23.28
C TRP A 538 6.42 25.16 22.67
N VAL A 539 6.75 25.97 21.66
CA VAL A 539 8.00 25.80 20.88
C VAL A 539 9.23 26.19 21.70
N TRP A 540 9.19 27.35 22.38
CA TRP A 540 10.36 27.91 23.07
C TRP A 540 10.98 26.92 24.07
N GLY A 541 10.17 26.32 24.95
CA GLY A 541 10.65 25.42 25.99
C GLY A 541 11.26 24.11 25.47
N VAL A 542 10.87 23.67 24.26
CA VAL A 542 11.40 22.46 23.63
C VAL A 542 12.65 22.77 22.82
N CYS A 543 12.67 23.90 22.10
CA CYS A 543 13.81 24.26 21.26
C CYS A 543 14.98 24.85 22.04
N TYR A 544 14.75 25.55 23.16
CA TYR A 544 15.78 26.29 23.93
C TYR A 544 17.05 25.46 24.24
N PRO A 545 16.98 24.20 24.68
CA PRO A 545 18.17 23.38 24.95
C PRO A 545 19.01 23.09 23.69
N SER A 546 18.38 23.08 22.51
CA SER A 546 18.97 22.70 21.23
C SER A 546 19.35 23.91 20.35
N VAL A 547 19.18 25.13 20.86
CA VAL A 547 19.40 26.39 20.13
C VAL A 547 20.84 26.55 19.62
N PHE A 548 21.82 25.94 20.29
CA PHE A 548 23.23 26.05 19.89
C PHE A 548 23.63 25.12 18.74
N THR A 549 22.81 24.13 18.42
CA THR A 549 23.19 23.04 17.51
C THR A 549 22.64 23.22 16.10
N LEU A 550 21.67 24.11 15.91
CA LEU A 550 20.92 24.17 14.67
C LEU A 550 20.74 25.62 14.17
N SER A 551 20.67 25.80 12.85
CA SER A 551 20.47 27.08 12.13
C SER A 551 19.14 27.80 12.42
N PHE A 552 18.40 27.37 13.46
CA PHE A 552 17.00 27.63 13.80
C PHE A 552 16.69 29.10 14.13
N LEU A 553 17.71 29.89 14.47
CA LEU A 553 17.50 31.23 14.99
C LEU A 553 17.11 32.26 13.93
N ILE A 554 17.34 32.05 12.64
CA ILE A 554 17.10 33.13 11.66
C ILE A 554 15.59 33.45 11.55
N PRO A 555 14.69 32.48 11.34
CA PRO A 555 13.25 32.77 11.22
C PRO A 555 12.60 33.10 12.58
N LEU A 556 12.98 32.38 13.64
CA LEU A 556 12.45 32.59 15.00
C LEU A 556 12.86 33.95 15.57
N ARG A 557 14.11 34.38 15.35
CA ARG A 557 14.57 35.71 15.76
C ARG A 557 13.83 36.79 14.98
N SER A 558 13.62 36.59 13.67
CA SER A 558 12.88 37.52 12.83
C SER A 558 11.43 37.73 13.24
N LYS A 559 10.75 36.73 13.81
CA LYS A 559 9.38 36.88 14.34
C LYS A 559 9.33 37.53 15.73
N LEU A 560 10.41 37.43 16.50
CA LEU A 560 10.46 37.90 17.90
C LEU A 560 11.05 39.31 18.07
N THR A 561 11.73 39.83 17.05
CA THR A 561 12.20 41.22 16.95
C THR A 561 11.22 42.03 16.13
#